data_AF-A0AAN8WK11-F1
#
_entry.id   AF-A0AAN8WK11-F1
#
_cell.length_a   1.000
_cell.length_b   1.000
_cell.length_c   1.000
_cell.angle_alpha   90.00
_cell.angle_beta   90.00
_cell.angle_gamma   90.00
#
_symmetry.space_group_name_H-M   'P 1'
#
loop_
_entity.id
_entity.type
_entity.pdbx_description
1 polymer ?
#
loop_
_entity_poly.entity_id
_entity_poly.type
_entity_poly.pdbx_seq_one_letter_code
_entity_poly.pdbx_strand_id
1 'polypeptide(L)'
;MDGTGMCKGGSGSGLVFPACVVNGAAVSKTFQILYRNEEVHLDDHILFKLHLIVESHKLADSLDRADLQLVTELWFTEHAFGPDHHNAIQCVSTRTLNLHFSPTRGLHYHLPVLFDYFHLSAVTVTVHCCLVALHQPYINGGRSGKSWSSPRLSARTQQSNMETVFFGSV
;
A
#
# COMPACT_ATOMS: atom_id res chain seq x y z
N MET A 1 19.64 -24.79 -5.10
CA MET A 1 20.82 -24.41 -4.29
C MET A 1 20.66 -22.93 -3.98
N ASP A 2 19.65 -22.62 -3.17
CA ASP A 2 19.70 -22.50 -1.70
C ASP A 2 20.36 -21.20 -1.25
N GLY A 3 19.57 -20.41 -0.53
CA GLY A 3 19.95 -19.10 -0.02
C GLY A 3 18.77 -18.37 0.63
N THR A 4 17.83 -19.09 1.26
CA THR A 4 16.86 -18.49 2.18
C THR A 4 17.60 -18.04 3.43
N GLY A 5 17.73 -16.72 3.59
CA GLY A 5 18.26 -16.12 4.81
C GLY A 5 17.32 -16.39 5.98
N MET A 6 17.73 -17.32 6.84
CA MET A 6 17.08 -17.63 8.10
C MET A 6 17.46 -16.57 9.14
N CYS A 7 16.51 -15.72 9.55
CA CYS A 7 16.68 -14.84 10.70
C CYS A 7 16.56 -15.68 11.98
N LYS A 8 17.65 -15.83 12.74
CA LYS A 8 17.64 -16.53 14.04
C LYS A 8 16.73 -15.83 15.05
N GLY A 9 15.94 -16.64 15.76
CA GLY A 9 14.95 -16.21 16.75
C GLY A 9 15.54 -15.61 18.03
N GLY A 10 14.81 -14.64 18.56
CA GLY A 10 14.90 -14.17 19.94
C GLY A 10 13.80 -14.81 20.78
N SER A 11 14.18 -15.29 21.96
CA SER A 11 13.33 -15.95 22.97
C SER A 11 12.17 -15.04 23.42
N GLY A 12 10.93 -15.53 23.28
CA GLY A 12 9.75 -14.96 23.97
C GLY A 12 8.65 -14.35 23.10
N SER A 13 8.80 -14.21 21.79
CA SER A 13 7.74 -13.59 20.96
C SER A 13 6.77 -14.65 20.42
N GLY A 14 5.47 -14.51 20.70
CA GLY A 14 4.39 -15.31 20.11
C GLY A 14 4.17 -15.05 18.61
N LEU A 15 5.24 -14.68 17.88
CA LEU A 15 5.26 -14.41 16.46
C LEU A 15 5.32 -15.74 15.70
N VAL A 16 4.37 -15.98 14.81
CA VAL A 16 4.29 -17.19 13.99
C VAL A 16 4.87 -16.93 12.60
N PHE A 17 4.48 -15.81 11.97
CA PHE A 17 4.98 -15.39 10.66
C PHE A 17 5.21 -13.88 10.61
N PRO A 18 6.24 -13.40 9.90
CA PRO A 18 6.46 -11.96 9.69
C PRO A 18 5.41 -11.38 8.73
N ALA A 19 5.29 -10.05 8.71
CA ALA A 19 4.49 -9.36 7.70
C ALA A 19 5.00 -9.65 6.28
N CYS A 20 4.08 -9.76 5.33
CA CYS A 20 4.38 -10.12 3.95
C CYS A 20 3.36 -9.53 2.97
N VAL A 21 3.58 -9.75 1.68
CA VAL A 21 2.62 -9.39 0.62
C VAL A 21 2.13 -10.66 -0.03
N VAL A 22 0.82 -10.85 -0.07
CA VAL A 22 0.15 -12.02 -0.65
C VAL A 22 -0.87 -11.52 -1.67
N ASN A 23 -0.72 -11.91 -2.93
CA ASN A 23 -1.64 -11.53 -4.02
C ASN A 23 -1.89 -10.01 -4.13
N GLY A 24 -0.88 -9.19 -3.81
CA GLY A 24 -0.97 -7.72 -3.82
C GLY A 24 -1.63 -7.11 -2.58
N ALA A 25 -2.15 -7.92 -1.66
CA ALA A 25 -2.57 -7.48 -0.33
C ALA A 25 -1.39 -7.55 0.64
N ALA A 26 -1.27 -6.55 1.51
CA ALA A 26 -0.33 -6.60 2.62
C ALA A 26 -0.95 -7.37 3.78
N VAL A 27 -0.17 -8.26 4.35
CA VAL A 27 -0.54 -9.10 5.48
C VAL A 27 0.37 -8.70 6.64
N SER A 28 -0.23 -8.29 7.76
CA SER A 28 0.51 -8.02 8.98
C SER A 28 1.14 -9.29 9.54
N LYS A 29 2.04 -9.15 10.50
CA LYS A 29 2.61 -10.30 11.16
C LYS A 29 1.53 -11.17 11.80
N THR A 30 1.67 -12.48 11.65
CA THR A 30 0.80 -13.45 12.30
C THR A 30 1.33 -13.74 13.70
N PHE A 31 0.46 -13.67 14.70
CA PHE A 31 0.82 -13.92 16.09
C PHE A 31 -0.21 -14.85 16.75
N GLN A 32 0.25 -15.55 17.78
CA GLN A 32 -0.62 -16.36 18.62
C GLN A 32 -1.37 -15.45 19.60
N ILE A 33 -2.70 -15.62 19.66
CA ILE A 33 -3.54 -14.90 20.61
C ILE A 33 -3.37 -15.52 22.00
N LEU A 34 -2.79 -14.77 22.92
CA LEU A 34 -2.64 -15.15 24.32
C LEU A 34 -3.60 -14.30 25.15
N TYR A 35 -4.63 -14.90 25.74
CA TYR A 35 -5.66 -14.17 26.51
C TYR A 35 -5.16 -13.41 27.74
N ARG A 36 -3.91 -13.62 28.16
CA ARG A 36 -3.27 -12.83 29.23
C ARG A 36 -2.72 -11.50 28.72
N ASN A 37 -2.56 -11.37 27.41
CA ASN A 37 -2.01 -10.19 26.75
C ASN A 37 -3.16 -9.46 26.07
N GLU A 38 -3.57 -8.35 26.67
CA GLU A 38 -4.69 -7.54 26.14
C GLU A 38 -4.29 -6.72 24.91
N GLU A 39 -2.99 -6.47 24.71
CA GLU A 39 -2.45 -5.71 23.58
C GLU A 39 -1.23 -6.40 22.96
N VAL A 40 -1.13 -6.31 21.64
CA VAL A 40 0.02 -6.78 20.85
C VAL A 40 0.41 -5.67 19.87
N HIS A 41 1.66 -5.21 19.95
CA HIS A 41 2.18 -4.27 18.96
C HIS A 41 2.42 -4.97 17.64
N LEU A 42 1.87 -4.42 16.54
CA LEU A 42 2.13 -4.91 15.18
C LEU A 42 3.41 -4.29 14.60
N ASP A 43 3.57 -2.97 14.69
CA ASP A 43 4.72 -2.22 14.16
C ASP A 43 5.04 -2.51 12.69
N ASP A 44 4.01 -2.89 11.91
CA ASP A 44 4.14 -3.18 10.50
C ASP A 44 3.98 -1.91 9.66
N HIS A 45 4.89 -1.69 8.71
CA HIS A 45 4.82 -0.58 7.77
C HIS A 45 4.52 -1.09 6.36
N ILE A 46 3.48 -0.55 5.75
CA ILE A 46 3.01 -0.98 4.43
C ILE A 46 2.98 0.24 3.51
N LEU A 47 3.58 0.10 2.33
CA LEU A 47 3.61 1.13 1.30
C LEU A 47 2.76 0.73 0.10
N PHE A 48 1.75 1.54 -0.21
CA PHE A 48 0.94 1.42 -1.41
C PHE A 48 1.16 2.60 -2.35
N LYS A 49 1.12 2.33 -3.66
CA LYS A 49 1.09 3.35 -4.70
C LYS A 49 -0.21 3.25 -5.48
N LEU A 50 -0.98 4.33 -5.45
CA LEU A 50 -2.25 4.43 -6.17
C LEU A 50 -2.07 5.27 -7.44
N HIS A 51 -2.74 4.85 -8.51
CA HIS A 51 -2.81 5.58 -9.77
C HIS A 51 -4.25 5.98 -10.02
N LEU A 52 -4.52 7.29 -10.06
CA LEU A 52 -5.84 7.86 -10.27
C LEU A 52 -5.86 8.65 -11.57
N ILE A 53 -6.94 8.50 -12.35
CA ILE A 53 -7.21 9.34 -13.50
C ILE A 53 -7.89 10.61 -13.01
N VAL A 54 -7.36 11.76 -13.38
CA VAL A 54 -7.83 13.07 -12.94
C VAL A 54 -8.05 13.99 -14.14
N GLU A 55 -9.00 14.91 -14.02
CA GLU A 55 -9.21 15.95 -15.03
C GLU A 55 -8.20 17.08 -14.81
N SER A 56 -7.40 17.39 -15.84
CA SER A 56 -6.34 18.39 -15.73
C SER A 56 -6.85 19.78 -15.32
N HIS A 57 -8.03 20.16 -15.79
CA HIS A 57 -8.65 21.45 -15.52
C HIS A 57 -9.45 21.50 -14.21
N LYS A 58 -9.65 20.34 -13.54
CA LYS A 58 -10.39 20.19 -12.27
C LYS A 58 -9.67 19.25 -11.31
N LEU A 59 -8.34 19.34 -11.27
CA LEU A 59 -7.51 18.39 -10.53
C LEU A 59 -7.92 18.29 -9.06
N ALA A 60 -8.06 19.43 -8.39
CA ALA A 60 -8.43 19.48 -6.98
C ALA A 60 -9.78 18.76 -6.76
N ASP A 61 -10.80 19.11 -7.54
CA ASP A 61 -12.10 18.48 -7.40
C ASP A 61 -12.10 17.00 -7.78
N SER A 62 -11.29 16.58 -8.76
CA SER A 62 -11.13 15.16 -9.12
C SER A 62 -10.50 14.35 -8.00
N LEU A 63 -9.49 14.91 -7.32
CA LEU A 63 -8.84 14.27 -6.18
C LEU A 63 -9.74 14.23 -4.94
N ASP A 64 -10.46 15.32 -4.68
CA ASP A 64 -11.40 15.44 -3.56
C ASP A 64 -12.57 14.44 -3.69
N ARG A 65 -13.03 14.19 -4.94
CA ARG A 65 -14.06 13.19 -5.26
C ARG A 65 -13.53 11.75 -5.39
N ALA A 66 -12.23 11.50 -5.21
CA ALA A 66 -11.69 10.16 -5.34
C ALA A 66 -12.29 9.24 -4.26
N ASP A 67 -12.94 8.15 -4.68
CA ASP A 67 -13.45 7.13 -3.77
C ASP A 67 -12.30 6.19 -3.39
N LEU A 68 -11.59 6.56 -2.33
CA LEU A 68 -10.53 5.72 -1.76
C LEU A 68 -11.09 4.89 -0.63
N GLN A 69 -10.87 3.57 -0.71
CA GLN A 69 -11.30 2.64 0.33
C GLN A 69 -10.11 1.84 0.84
N LEU A 70 -10.01 1.71 2.15
CA LEU A 70 -9.12 0.76 2.80
C LEU A 70 -9.97 -0.40 3.31
N VAL A 71 -9.71 -1.59 2.76
CA VAL A 71 -10.31 -2.83 3.23
C VAL A 71 -9.32 -3.52 4.15
N THR A 72 -9.74 -3.81 5.37
CA THR A 72 -8.97 -4.57 6.35
C THR A 72 -9.71 -5.83 6.72
N GLU A 73 -8.99 -6.94 6.76
CA GLU A 73 -9.54 -8.26 7.04
C GLU A 73 -8.84 -8.87 8.25
N LEU A 74 -9.62 -9.54 9.09
CA LEU A 74 -9.12 -10.36 10.17
C LEU A 74 -9.23 -11.81 9.76
N TRP A 75 -8.07 -12.47 9.71
CA TRP A 75 -7.95 -13.88 9.39
C TRP A 75 -7.57 -14.67 10.64
N PHE A 76 -8.25 -15.78 10.87
CA PHE A 76 -8.09 -16.59 12.09
C PHE A 76 -8.15 -18.09 11.81
N THR A 77 -7.47 -18.87 12.65
CA THR A 77 -7.56 -20.33 12.71
C THR A 77 -7.37 -20.82 14.14
N GLU A 78 -8.12 -21.86 14.52
CA GLU A 78 -7.92 -22.57 15.80
C GLU A 78 -6.84 -23.64 15.70
N HIS A 79 -6.45 -24.03 14.49
CA HIS A 79 -5.45 -25.06 14.27
C HIS A 79 -4.03 -24.52 14.40
N ALA A 80 -3.06 -25.41 14.67
CA ALA A 80 -1.66 -25.04 14.64
C ALA A 80 -1.30 -24.49 13.24
N PHE A 81 -1.04 -23.19 13.17
CA PHE A 81 -0.72 -22.52 11.93
C PHE A 81 0.75 -22.78 11.57
N GLY A 82 1.00 -23.31 10.38
CA GLY A 82 2.33 -23.69 9.92
C GLY A 82 2.41 -23.68 8.38
N PRO A 83 3.61 -23.89 7.82
CA PRO A 83 3.88 -23.72 6.38
C PRO A 83 2.95 -24.56 5.48
N ASP A 84 2.52 -25.72 5.94
CA ASP A 84 1.69 -26.66 5.19
C ASP A 84 0.17 -26.46 5.44
N HIS A 85 -0.22 -25.58 6.36
CA HIS A 85 -1.60 -25.44 6.85
C HIS A 85 -2.26 -24.10 6.47
N HIS A 86 -1.78 -23.44 5.42
CA HIS A 86 -2.36 -22.16 4.95
C HIS A 86 -3.86 -22.25 4.63
N ASN A 87 -4.38 -23.43 4.23
CA ASN A 87 -5.80 -23.62 3.96
C ASN A 87 -6.69 -23.62 5.21
N ALA A 88 -6.12 -23.66 6.42
CA ALA A 88 -6.88 -23.70 7.67
C ALA A 88 -7.26 -22.31 8.20
N ILE A 89 -6.68 -21.24 7.66
CA ILE A 89 -7.00 -19.86 8.06
C ILE A 89 -8.18 -19.33 7.26
N GLN A 90 -9.10 -18.65 7.94
CA GLN A 90 -10.34 -18.15 7.36
C GLN A 90 -10.50 -16.67 7.69
N CYS A 91 -11.07 -15.91 6.76
CA CYS A 91 -11.46 -14.53 7.02
C CYS A 91 -12.70 -14.53 7.93
N VAL A 92 -12.55 -14.02 9.15
CA VAL A 92 -13.62 -14.01 10.17
C VAL A 92 -14.31 -12.65 10.28
N SER A 93 -13.68 -11.57 9.80
CA SER A 93 -14.27 -10.24 9.83
C SER A 93 -13.60 -9.33 8.80
N THR A 94 -14.40 -8.54 8.09
CA THR A 94 -13.93 -7.55 7.12
C THR A 94 -14.47 -6.17 7.51
N ARG A 95 -13.65 -5.15 7.36
CA ARG A 95 -14.03 -3.74 7.56
C ARG A 95 -13.57 -2.93 6.36
N THR A 96 -14.45 -2.07 5.86
CA THR A 96 -14.16 -1.13 4.78
C THR A 96 -14.22 0.28 5.34
N LEU A 97 -13.14 1.02 5.17
CA LEU A 97 -13.02 2.41 5.57
C LEU A 97 -12.99 3.28 4.33
N ASN A 98 -13.95 4.20 4.22
CA ASN A 98 -13.93 5.22 3.18
C ASN A 98 -12.98 6.34 3.62
N LEU A 99 -11.95 6.58 2.84
CA LEU A 99 -10.89 7.53 3.13
C LEU A 99 -11.03 8.74 2.22
N HIS A 100 -10.97 9.92 2.81
CA HIS A 100 -11.00 11.16 2.07
C HIS A 100 -9.58 11.64 1.76
N PHE A 101 -9.30 11.90 0.49
CA PHE A 101 -8.04 12.52 0.06
C PHE A 101 -8.23 14.02 -0.16
N SER A 102 -7.56 14.84 0.66
CA SER A 102 -7.54 16.29 0.45
C SER A 102 -6.45 16.65 -0.57
N PRO A 103 -6.76 17.41 -1.64
CA PRO A 103 -5.75 17.79 -2.63
C PRO A 103 -4.57 18.58 -2.07
N THR A 104 -4.81 19.37 -1.02
CA THR A 104 -3.79 20.24 -0.42
C THR A 104 -3.13 19.63 0.82
N ARG A 105 -3.80 18.69 1.49
CA ARG A 105 -3.30 18.09 2.75
C ARG A 105 -3.01 16.59 2.65
N GLY A 106 -3.30 15.96 1.53
CA GLY A 106 -3.27 14.51 1.39
C GLY A 106 -4.34 13.82 2.25
N LEU A 107 -4.02 12.61 2.70
CA LEU A 107 -4.88 11.76 3.50
C LEU A 107 -4.13 11.40 4.78
N HIS A 108 -4.75 11.68 5.92
CA HIS A 108 -4.17 11.48 7.24
C HIS A 108 -5.26 10.95 8.20
N TYR A 109 -5.12 9.70 8.63
CA TYR A 109 -6.01 9.08 9.61
C TYR A 109 -5.20 8.38 10.69
N HIS A 110 -5.70 8.40 11.91
CA HIS A 110 -5.24 7.57 13.02
C HIS A 110 -6.48 7.16 13.82
N LEU A 111 -6.90 5.91 13.68
CA LEU A 111 -8.16 5.43 14.25
C LEU A 111 -8.10 3.94 14.58
N PRO A 112 -8.88 3.47 15.55
CA PRO A 112 -9.12 2.05 15.76
C PRO A 112 -10.11 1.49 14.73
N VAL A 113 -9.75 0.37 14.11
CA VAL A 113 -10.64 -0.45 13.29
C VAL A 113 -11.19 -1.57 14.16
N LEU A 114 -12.49 -1.55 14.42
CA LEU A 114 -13.17 -2.54 15.25
C LEU A 114 -13.58 -3.74 14.40
N PHE A 115 -13.10 -4.94 14.74
CA PHE A 115 -13.47 -6.19 14.06
C PHE A 115 -14.61 -6.94 14.78
N ASP A 116 -14.92 -6.56 16.03
CA ASP A 116 -15.93 -7.17 16.89
C ASP A 116 -15.78 -8.70 17.04
N TYR A 117 -14.56 -9.20 16.86
CA TYR A 117 -14.26 -10.61 17.00
C TYR A 117 -13.76 -10.90 18.41
N PHE A 118 -14.29 -11.94 19.04
CA PHE A 118 -14.04 -12.18 20.46
C PHE A 118 -12.57 -12.45 20.80
N HIS A 119 -11.80 -13.01 19.86
CA HIS A 119 -10.36 -13.22 20.02
C HIS A 119 -9.52 -11.95 19.77
N LEU A 120 -10.01 -11.01 18.95
CA LEU A 120 -9.34 -9.76 18.62
C LEU A 120 -10.40 -8.70 18.27
N SER A 121 -10.58 -7.72 19.16
CA SER A 121 -11.67 -6.74 19.02
C SER A 121 -11.33 -5.58 18.09
N ALA A 122 -10.08 -5.10 18.08
CA ALA A 122 -9.70 -3.89 17.36
C ALA A 122 -8.23 -3.88 16.95
N VAL A 123 -7.92 -3.12 15.90
CA VAL A 123 -6.56 -2.79 15.47
C VAL A 123 -6.45 -1.29 15.24
N THR A 124 -5.49 -0.62 15.86
CA THR A 124 -5.21 0.79 15.59
C THR A 124 -4.43 0.92 14.29
N VAL A 125 -4.94 1.75 13.36
CA VAL A 125 -4.34 1.97 12.05
C VAL A 125 -4.02 3.44 11.87
N THR A 126 -2.81 3.70 11.37
CA THR A 126 -2.38 5.03 10.90
C THR A 126 -2.20 5.00 9.40
N VAL A 127 -2.89 5.90 8.69
CA VAL A 127 -2.81 6.00 7.23
C VAL A 127 -2.32 7.39 6.85
N HIS A 128 -1.24 7.43 6.07
CA HIS A 128 -0.71 8.63 5.44
C HIS A 128 -0.60 8.41 3.93
N CYS A 129 -1.10 9.35 3.15
CA CYS A 129 -0.96 9.34 1.71
C CYS A 129 -0.86 10.76 1.16
N CYS A 130 -0.01 10.95 0.15
CA CYS A 130 0.20 12.22 -0.52
C CYS A 130 0.32 12.02 -2.03
N LEU A 131 0.03 13.06 -2.80
CA LEU A 131 0.23 13.06 -4.24
C LEU A 131 1.71 13.27 -4.54
N VAL A 132 2.35 12.26 -5.13
CA VAL A 132 3.80 12.29 -5.40
C VAL A 132 4.15 12.68 -6.84
N ALA A 133 3.24 12.48 -7.78
CA ALA A 133 3.47 12.78 -9.19
C ALA A 133 2.16 12.99 -9.96
N LEU A 134 2.22 13.83 -10.99
CA LEU A 134 1.17 14.00 -11.99
C LEU A 134 1.76 13.71 -13.37
N HIS A 135 1.16 12.77 -14.09
CA HIS A 135 1.59 12.43 -15.44
C HIS A 135 0.47 12.79 -16.42
N GLN A 136 0.83 13.46 -17.52
CA GLN A 136 -0.06 13.53 -18.66
C GLN A 136 -0.17 12.12 -19.26
N PRO A 137 -1.37 11.57 -19.50
CA PRO A 137 -1.50 10.33 -20.23
C PRO A 137 -0.88 10.56 -21.61
N TYR A 138 0.19 9.83 -21.94
CA TYR A 138 0.85 9.95 -23.23
C TYR A 138 -0.13 9.55 -24.33
N ILE A 139 -0.86 10.53 -24.86
CA ILE A 139 -1.48 10.40 -26.17
C ILE A 139 -0.29 10.38 -27.12
N ASN A 140 0.00 9.23 -27.72
CA ASN A 140 0.83 9.19 -28.92
C ASN A 140 0.08 9.99 -30.01
N GLY A 141 0.18 11.30 -29.95
CA GLY A 141 -0.19 12.20 -31.02
C GLY A 141 0.66 11.79 -32.20
N GLY A 142 0.00 11.29 -33.25
CA GLY A 142 0.65 10.69 -34.39
C GLY A 142 1.78 11.56 -34.93
N ARG A 143 2.85 10.92 -35.39
CA ARG A 143 3.78 11.52 -36.36
C ARG A 143 2.96 11.96 -37.58
N SER A 144 2.43 13.18 -37.56
CA SER A 144 2.01 13.92 -38.73
C SER A 144 3.01 15.04 -38.92
N GLY A 145 3.66 15.01 -40.08
CA GLY A 145 4.90 15.70 -40.37
C GLY A 145 4.79 17.22 -40.34
N LYS A 146 5.81 17.83 -39.74
CA LYS A 146 6.46 19.00 -40.35
C LYS A 146 7.95 18.91 -40.04
N SER A 147 8.70 18.67 -41.11
CA SER A 147 10.15 18.72 -41.17
C SER A 147 10.61 20.11 -40.73
N TRP A 148 11.36 20.18 -39.63
CA TRP A 148 12.33 21.23 -39.43
C TRP A 148 13.63 20.58 -38.98
N SER A 149 14.62 20.67 -39.86
CA SER A 149 15.99 20.24 -39.66
C SER A 149 16.57 20.82 -38.37
N SER A 150 16.98 19.96 -37.43
CA SER A 150 18.10 20.20 -36.53
C SER A 150 18.65 18.89 -35.96
N PRO A 151 19.96 18.82 -35.64
CA PRO A 151 20.70 17.57 -35.66
C PRO A 151 20.48 16.75 -34.40
N ARG A 152 20.41 15.45 -34.65
CA ARG A 152 20.51 14.30 -33.74
C ARG A 152 21.27 14.60 -32.44
N LEU A 153 20.59 14.46 -31.31
CA LEU A 153 21.19 13.85 -30.13
C LEU A 153 20.49 12.52 -29.88
N SER A 154 21.26 11.45 -30.09
CA SER A 154 20.94 10.09 -29.75
C SER A 154 21.02 9.95 -28.23
N ALA A 155 19.92 9.62 -27.57
CA ALA A 155 19.95 9.06 -26.21
C ALA A 155 18.80 8.07 -26.06
N ARG A 156 19.15 6.82 -26.38
CA ARG A 156 18.37 5.61 -26.16
C ARG A 156 18.38 5.29 -24.66
N THR A 157 17.19 5.17 -24.08
CA THR A 157 16.86 4.34 -22.90
C THR A 157 17.72 4.53 -21.65
N GLN A 158 17.19 5.24 -20.66
CA GLN A 158 17.31 4.82 -19.26
C GLN A 158 16.07 5.21 -18.45
N GLN A 159 15.29 4.18 -18.11
CA GLN A 159 14.62 3.96 -16.84
C GLN A 159 14.71 5.13 -15.84
N SER A 160 13.65 5.96 -15.78
CA SER A 160 13.55 7.06 -14.82
C SER A 160 13.20 6.50 -13.43
N ASN A 161 14.24 6.22 -12.65
CA ASN A 161 14.17 6.35 -11.19
C ASN A 161 14.18 7.84 -10.82
N MET A 162 13.78 8.16 -9.59
CA MET A 162 13.41 9.50 -9.09
C MET A 162 14.29 10.67 -9.58
N GLU A 163 13.64 11.84 -9.69
CA GLU A 163 14.19 13.19 -9.96
C GLU A 163 13.91 13.68 -11.39
N THR A 164 12.79 14.40 -11.57
CA THR A 164 12.85 15.58 -12.43
C THR A 164 11.74 16.57 -12.06
N VAL A 165 12.11 17.59 -11.29
CA VAL A 165 11.36 18.83 -11.15
C VAL A 165 12.02 19.84 -12.10
N PHE A 166 11.28 20.32 -13.11
CA PHE A 166 11.74 21.41 -13.96
C PHE A 166 11.10 22.72 -13.51
N PHE A 167 11.92 23.67 -13.07
CA PHE A 167 11.53 25.07 -12.95
C PHE A 167 11.85 25.79 -14.25
N GLY A 168 10.87 26.53 -14.79
CA GLY A 168 11.01 27.32 -16.01
C GLY A 168 11.97 28.51 -15.84
N SER A 169 12.62 28.88 -16.94
CA SER A 169 13.44 30.09 -17.05
C SER A 169 12.56 31.34 -17.16
N VAL A 170 12.92 32.41 -16.44
CA VAL A 170 12.48 33.78 -16.74
C VAL A 170 13.04 34.28 -18.06
#